data_AF-A0A382F4R2-F1
#
_entry.id   AF-A0A382F4R2-F1
#
_cell.length_a   1.000
_cell.length_b   1.000
_cell.length_c   1.000
_cell.angle_alpha   90.00
_cell.angle_beta   90.00
_cell.angle_gamma   90.00
#
_symmetry.space_group_name_H-M   'P 1'
#
loop_
_entity.id
_entity.type
_entity.pdbx_description
1 polymer ?
#
loop_
_entity_poly.entity_id
_entity_poly.type
_entity_poly.pdbx_seq_one_letter_code
_entity_poly.pdbx_strand_id
1 'polypeptide(L)'
;MKKGILLAFLTVLAFGCSDDSQDVQELDEDNQQSNLSKSEEYNEERNLYFGDTHVHTKYSFDAYIFGTTATPDDAYTFAKGGSIKHPLGFDMQLSEPLDFYAVTDHGFFLGMFEKLADTSHPASSLPGSAPYHDINAPGNTGIDSISRRRNAFANFFWLSTFGNQFSQWRAKTIHNNIALSMPMFDYDVHKTAWKEIAESAQRNYEPGKFTTFIGYEFTTNSGLEEGGNLHRNVLFESSDYPKRPWTRIDSINPEDLWAWMDQLRELGLDSIAIPHNSNGSNGRMFETKAWNGSLVNKDYADFRMRNEPLVESSQVKGTSDTHPLLSPDDEWADFEIFPYRIGRGKTYSDPNGGYVRQAYKRGLGLQWEDRGNPYKFGVIGSSDTHTAAGAFVESDFYAKVGVLDGQPVLRGTIPLTDEEYLELSKGEDNSNNFVQKEEEKYVDTYYSLWSASGLAAVWAE
;
A
#
# COMPACT_ATOMS: atom_id res chain seq x y z
N MET A 1 -40.18 -60.76 -14.41
CA MET A 1 -38.71 -60.59 -14.38
C MET A 1 -38.40 -59.22 -13.77
N LYS A 2 -37.90 -59.21 -12.53
CA LYS A 2 -37.53 -57.97 -11.81
C LYS A 2 -36.20 -57.47 -12.35
N LYS A 3 -36.14 -56.25 -12.88
CA LYS A 3 -34.89 -55.51 -13.11
C LYS A 3 -34.77 -54.47 -12.01
N GLY A 4 -33.86 -54.73 -11.06
CA GLY A 4 -33.49 -53.76 -10.03
C GLY A 4 -32.65 -52.65 -10.65
N ILE A 5 -33.06 -51.40 -10.43
CA ILE A 5 -32.27 -50.21 -10.70
C ILE A 5 -31.33 -50.05 -9.50
N LEU A 6 -30.03 -50.24 -9.73
CA LEU A 6 -29.00 -49.94 -8.76
C LEU A 6 -28.79 -48.41 -8.77
N LEU A 7 -29.36 -47.72 -7.78
CA LEU A 7 -29.12 -46.30 -7.57
C LEU A 7 -27.73 -46.16 -6.92
N ALA A 8 -26.73 -45.74 -7.70
CA ALA A 8 -25.45 -45.33 -7.15
C ALA A 8 -25.65 -44.01 -6.39
N PHE A 9 -25.62 -44.06 -5.06
CA PHE A 9 -25.50 -42.87 -4.24
C PHE A 9 -24.08 -42.31 -4.45
N LEU A 10 -23.98 -41.26 -5.26
CA LEU A 10 -22.79 -40.42 -5.31
C LEU A 10 -22.81 -39.59 -4.02
N THR A 11 -22.10 -40.04 -3.00
CA THR A 11 -21.83 -39.23 -1.80
C THR A 11 -20.95 -38.07 -2.24
N VAL A 12 -21.58 -36.92 -2.53
CA VAL A 12 -20.86 -35.64 -2.67
C VAL A 12 -20.35 -35.31 -1.27
N LEU A 13 -19.08 -35.61 -1.01
CA LEU A 13 -18.34 -34.99 0.08
C LEU A 13 -18.33 -33.49 -0.23
N ALA A 14 -19.20 -32.74 0.44
CA ALA A 14 -19.05 -31.30 0.55
C ALA A 14 -17.77 -31.06 1.36
N PHE A 15 -16.63 -31.01 0.68
CA PHE A 15 -15.47 -30.31 1.22
C PHE A 15 -15.96 -28.88 1.47
N GLY A 16 -16.09 -28.50 2.74
CA GLY A 16 -16.32 -27.11 3.09
C GLY A 16 -15.23 -26.30 2.40
N CYS A 17 -15.63 -25.41 1.48
CA CYS A 17 -14.69 -24.48 0.86
C CYS A 17 -14.26 -23.54 1.97
N SER A 18 -13.08 -23.77 2.55
CA SER A 18 -12.47 -22.84 3.49
C SER A 18 -11.96 -21.63 2.70
N ASP A 19 -12.43 -20.44 3.04
CA ASP A 19 -11.83 -19.21 2.53
C ASP A 19 -10.52 -18.97 3.29
N ASP A 20 -9.39 -19.15 2.61
CA ASP A 20 -8.07 -18.93 3.21
C ASP A 20 -7.91 -17.49 3.76
N SER A 21 -8.71 -16.50 3.34
CA SER A 21 -8.66 -15.16 3.93
C SER A 21 -9.29 -15.06 5.31
N GLN A 22 -10.01 -16.10 5.74
CA GLN A 22 -10.61 -16.22 7.08
C GLN A 22 -9.92 -17.35 7.90
N ASP A 23 -8.89 -17.98 7.35
CA ASP A 23 -8.09 -19.01 8.01
C ASP A 23 -7.00 -18.33 8.84
N VAL A 24 -7.29 -18.01 10.10
CA VAL A 24 -6.36 -17.33 11.02
C VAL A 24 -5.20 -18.26 11.37
N GLN A 25 -3.98 -17.77 11.16
CA GLN A 25 -2.73 -18.42 11.51
C GLN A 25 -2.23 -17.84 12.83
N GLU A 26 -1.91 -18.71 13.78
CA GLU A 26 -1.27 -18.36 15.05
C GLU A 26 0.26 -18.45 14.85
N LEU A 27 1.01 -17.40 15.23
CA LEU A 27 2.47 -17.50 15.36
C LEU A 27 2.78 -17.95 16.80
N ASP A 28 3.49 -19.08 16.92
CA ASP A 28 3.76 -19.76 18.20
C ASP A 28 4.02 -18.80 19.38
N GLU A 29 3.28 -19.03 20.47
CA GLU A 29 3.13 -18.20 21.68
C GLU A 29 4.38 -18.13 22.59
N ASP A 30 5.53 -18.69 22.18
CA ASP A 30 6.66 -18.97 23.09
C ASP A 30 7.38 -17.69 23.61
N ASN A 31 6.85 -16.50 23.34
CA ASN A 31 7.34 -15.22 23.84
C ASN A 31 6.28 -14.26 24.43
N GLN A 32 5.00 -14.65 24.52
CA GLN A 32 3.92 -13.71 24.87
C GLN A 32 3.33 -13.84 26.29
N GLN A 33 4.02 -14.54 27.18
CA GLN A 33 3.80 -14.40 28.63
C GLN A 33 4.99 -13.70 29.30
N SER A 34 5.49 -12.62 28.69
CA SER A 34 6.17 -11.62 29.52
C SER A 34 5.09 -10.96 30.37
N ASN A 35 5.24 -11.01 31.70
CA ASN A 35 4.49 -10.08 32.54
C ASN A 35 4.76 -8.69 31.97
N LEU A 36 3.76 -8.05 31.37
CA LEU A 36 3.79 -6.65 30.93
C LEU A 36 3.96 -5.78 32.18
N SER A 37 5.17 -5.77 32.75
CA SER A 37 5.56 -4.84 33.78
C SER A 37 5.75 -3.51 33.09
N LYS A 38 5.17 -2.45 33.69
CA LYS A 38 5.43 -1.06 33.32
C LYS A 38 6.94 -0.89 33.10
N SER A 39 7.34 -0.38 31.93
CA SER A 39 8.74 -0.04 31.65
C SER A 39 9.21 1.04 32.61
N GLU A 40 10.53 1.25 32.74
CA GLU A 40 11.08 2.33 33.57
C GLU A 40 10.59 3.72 33.13
N GLU A 41 10.25 3.86 31.85
CA GLU A 41 9.77 5.10 31.23
C GLU A 41 8.25 5.20 31.18
N TYR A 42 7.52 4.24 31.76
CA TYR A 42 6.07 4.26 31.80
C TYR A 42 5.52 5.55 32.44
N ASN A 43 4.53 6.16 31.80
CA ASN A 43 3.87 7.37 32.28
C ASN A 43 2.35 7.19 32.28
N GLU A 44 1.71 7.41 33.44
CA GLU A 44 0.24 7.35 33.57
C GLU A 44 -0.49 8.40 32.71
N GLU A 45 0.21 9.47 32.31
CA GLU A 45 -0.30 10.52 31.42
C GLU A 45 0.03 10.27 29.94
N ARG A 46 0.51 9.06 29.59
CA ARG A 46 1.00 8.60 28.27
C ARG A 46 2.41 9.07 27.92
N ASN A 47 3.07 8.26 27.10
CA ASN A 47 4.32 8.53 26.41
C ASN A 47 4.05 8.80 24.93
N LEU A 48 4.90 9.62 24.32
CA LEU A 48 4.87 9.91 22.90
C LEU A 48 5.81 8.95 22.17
N TYR A 49 5.28 8.25 21.17
CA TYR A 49 6.04 7.32 20.34
C TYR A 49 5.95 7.73 18.87
N PHE A 50 7.03 7.53 18.13
CA PHE A 50 7.15 7.86 16.71
C PHE A 50 7.41 6.60 15.87
N GLY A 51 6.81 6.54 14.70
CA GLY A 51 6.96 5.39 13.82
C GLY A 51 6.46 5.63 12.41
N ASP A 52 6.41 4.56 11.62
CA ASP A 52 5.90 4.60 10.26
C ASP A 52 5.03 3.37 10.01
N THR A 53 3.84 3.60 9.44
CA THR A 53 2.84 2.56 9.18
C THR A 53 2.65 2.28 7.70
N HIS A 54 3.51 2.84 6.84
CA HIS A 54 3.32 2.81 5.40
C HIS A 54 4.65 2.64 4.66
N VAL A 55 5.08 1.40 4.53
CA VAL A 55 6.42 1.06 4.06
C VAL A 55 6.37 -0.12 3.10
N HIS A 56 7.00 0.02 1.95
CA HIS A 56 7.09 -1.03 0.95
C HIS A 56 8.53 -1.53 0.79
N THR A 57 8.63 -2.83 0.56
CA THR A 57 9.83 -3.64 0.42
C THR A 57 9.85 -4.30 -0.96
N LYS A 58 10.79 -5.22 -1.19
CA LYS A 58 10.84 -6.03 -2.41
C LYS A 58 9.57 -6.85 -2.69
N TYR A 59 8.67 -7.01 -1.72
CA TYR A 59 7.42 -7.75 -1.92
C TYR A 59 6.29 -6.92 -2.52
N SER A 60 6.37 -5.59 -2.48
CA SER A 60 5.50 -4.73 -3.29
C SER A 60 5.94 -4.74 -4.75
N PHE A 61 4.98 -4.89 -5.66
CA PHE A 61 5.27 -4.98 -7.09
C PHE A 61 5.97 -3.72 -7.62
N ASP A 62 5.52 -2.55 -7.19
CA ASP A 62 5.99 -1.28 -7.68
C ASP A 62 7.37 -0.95 -7.12
N ALA A 63 7.58 -1.11 -5.81
CA ALA A 63 8.90 -1.04 -5.18
C ALA A 63 9.92 -1.94 -5.89
N TYR A 64 9.56 -3.21 -6.14
CA TYR A 64 10.45 -4.13 -6.84
C TYR A 64 10.74 -3.67 -8.28
N ILE A 65 9.73 -3.30 -9.06
CA ILE A 65 9.90 -2.79 -10.44
C ILE A 65 10.79 -1.53 -10.45
N PHE A 66 10.77 -0.74 -9.38
CA PHE A 66 11.56 0.50 -9.27
C PHE A 66 12.95 0.33 -8.70
N GLY A 67 13.37 -0.91 -8.39
CA GLY A 67 14.76 -1.22 -8.04
C GLY A 67 14.95 -1.73 -6.61
N THR A 68 13.91 -1.76 -5.80
CA THR A 68 14.04 -2.14 -4.39
C THR A 68 14.18 -3.64 -4.23
N THR A 69 15.30 -4.02 -3.63
CA THR A 69 15.62 -5.41 -3.26
C THR A 69 15.67 -5.61 -1.74
N ALA A 70 15.45 -4.55 -0.96
CA ALA A 70 15.39 -4.60 0.50
C ALA A 70 14.22 -5.49 0.97
N THR A 71 14.49 -6.34 1.94
CA THR A 71 13.54 -7.26 2.57
C THR A 71 12.73 -6.58 3.68
N PRO A 72 11.65 -7.22 4.18
CA PRO A 72 11.00 -6.78 5.42
C PRO A 72 11.98 -6.66 6.61
N ASP A 73 12.92 -7.58 6.78
CA ASP A 73 13.93 -7.49 7.85
C ASP A 73 14.88 -6.29 7.68
N ASP A 74 15.23 -5.93 6.43
CA ASP A 74 16.01 -4.72 6.16
C ASP A 74 15.22 -3.46 6.55
N ALA A 75 13.91 -3.44 6.30
CA ALA A 75 13.03 -2.34 6.69
C ALA A 75 13.03 -2.13 8.22
N TYR A 76 12.92 -3.22 8.99
CA TYR A 76 13.03 -3.14 10.45
C TYR A 76 14.45 -2.82 10.93
N THR A 77 15.49 -3.25 10.21
CA THR A 77 16.87 -2.85 10.48
C THR A 77 17.02 -1.33 10.37
N PHE A 78 16.48 -0.72 9.32
CA PHE A 78 16.45 0.73 9.15
C PHE A 78 15.69 1.42 10.29
N ALA A 79 14.48 0.95 10.61
CA ALA A 79 13.66 1.53 11.67
C ALA A 79 14.35 1.51 13.04
N LYS A 80 15.14 0.48 13.33
CA LYS A 80 15.99 0.38 14.55
C LYS A 80 17.28 1.19 14.49
N GLY A 81 17.44 2.06 13.48
CA GLY A 81 18.61 2.93 13.30
C GLY A 81 19.79 2.29 12.58
N GLY A 82 19.62 1.10 12.01
CA GLY A 82 20.61 0.45 11.15
C GLY A 82 20.71 1.10 9.76
N SER A 83 21.84 0.86 9.07
CA SER A 83 22.05 1.34 7.71
C SER A 83 21.61 0.28 6.69
N ILE A 84 20.82 0.68 5.69
CA ILE A 84 20.46 -0.15 4.53
C ILE A 84 20.82 0.55 3.22
N LYS A 85 20.80 -0.18 2.10
CA LYS A 85 21.16 0.38 0.78
C LYS A 85 19.94 0.89 0.02
N HIS A 86 20.03 2.11 -0.50
CA HIS A 86 19.13 2.60 -1.54
C HIS A 86 19.32 1.78 -2.82
N PRO A 87 18.31 1.65 -3.70
CA PRO A 87 18.48 0.97 -5.01
C PRO A 87 19.64 1.48 -5.88
N LEU A 88 20.09 2.72 -5.65
CA LEU A 88 21.25 3.32 -6.31
C LEU A 88 22.60 3.03 -5.62
N GLY A 89 22.60 2.29 -4.50
CA GLY A 89 23.78 1.76 -3.82
C GLY A 89 24.36 2.61 -2.69
N PHE A 90 23.84 3.82 -2.44
CA PHE A 90 24.22 4.62 -1.27
C PHE A 90 23.51 4.15 0.00
N ASP A 91 24.04 4.54 1.16
CA ASP A 91 23.50 4.18 2.48
C ASP A 91 22.33 5.10 2.89
N MET A 92 21.30 4.51 3.49
CA MET A 92 20.16 5.17 4.13
C MET A 92 20.14 4.76 5.60
N GLN A 93 20.10 5.74 6.50
CA GLN A 93 20.10 5.52 7.94
C GLN A 93 19.38 6.66 8.66
N LEU A 94 18.58 6.34 9.68
CA LEU A 94 17.94 7.34 10.53
C LEU A 94 18.95 7.98 11.49
N SER A 95 18.72 9.25 11.83
CA SER A 95 19.46 9.91 12.92
C SER A 95 19.09 9.36 14.29
N GLU A 96 17.84 8.95 14.46
CA GLU A 96 17.28 8.37 15.67
C GLU A 96 16.38 7.18 15.31
N PRO A 97 16.42 6.07 16.06
CA PRO A 97 15.54 4.94 15.81
C PRO A 97 14.06 5.31 16.05
N LEU A 98 13.17 4.59 15.39
CA LEU A 98 11.73 4.68 15.60
C LEU A 98 11.28 3.74 16.72
N ASP A 99 10.15 4.05 17.33
CA ASP A 99 9.52 3.24 18.38
C ASP A 99 8.64 2.12 17.79
N PHE A 100 8.07 2.36 16.60
CA PHE A 100 7.28 1.35 15.90
C PHE A 100 7.37 1.44 14.38
N TYR A 101 7.11 0.32 13.70
CA TYR A 101 7.18 0.24 12.25
C TYR A 101 6.25 -0.86 11.69
N ALA A 102 5.66 -0.62 10.53
CA ALA A 102 4.85 -1.62 9.82
C ALA A 102 5.26 -1.69 8.35
N VAL A 103 5.59 -2.90 7.88
CA VAL A 103 5.71 -3.19 6.45
C VAL A 103 4.31 -3.41 5.90
N THR A 104 3.90 -2.59 4.94
CA THR A 104 2.57 -2.59 4.34
C THR A 104 2.67 -2.67 2.82
N ASP A 105 3.40 -3.68 2.34
CA ASP A 105 3.46 -3.97 0.90
C ASP A 105 2.06 -4.13 0.29
N HIS A 106 1.93 -3.82 -1.00
CA HIS A 106 0.68 -3.97 -1.73
C HIS A 106 0.15 -5.41 -1.62
N GLY A 107 -0.99 -5.58 -0.95
CA GLY A 107 -1.53 -6.89 -0.60
C GLY A 107 -1.91 -7.75 -1.81
N PHE A 108 -2.00 -7.19 -3.00
CA PHE A 108 -2.18 -7.94 -4.24
C PHE A 108 -0.84 -8.15 -4.94
N PHE A 109 -0.59 -9.36 -5.46
CA PHE A 109 0.69 -9.74 -6.09
C PHE A 109 1.92 -9.71 -5.17
N LEU A 110 1.75 -9.78 -3.83
CA LEU A 110 2.87 -9.88 -2.88
C LEU A 110 3.94 -10.88 -3.34
N GLY A 111 5.18 -10.41 -3.45
CA GLY A 111 6.37 -11.18 -3.83
C GLY A 111 6.40 -11.75 -5.25
N MET A 112 5.34 -11.56 -6.04
CA MET A 112 5.26 -12.09 -7.39
C MET A 112 6.38 -11.56 -8.28
N PHE A 113 6.67 -10.27 -8.22
CA PHE A 113 7.58 -9.63 -9.18
C PHE A 113 9.05 -10.04 -8.99
N GLU A 114 9.45 -10.34 -7.77
CA GLU A 114 10.74 -11.00 -7.51
C GLU A 114 10.82 -12.34 -8.25
N LYS A 115 9.76 -13.15 -8.18
CA LYS A 115 9.72 -14.48 -8.80
C LYS A 115 9.46 -14.47 -10.30
N LEU A 116 8.80 -13.44 -10.82
CA LEU A 116 8.67 -13.21 -12.26
C LEU A 116 10.02 -12.81 -12.86
N ALA A 117 10.82 -12.02 -12.14
CA ALA A 117 12.13 -11.55 -12.57
C ALA A 117 13.23 -12.62 -12.50
N ASP A 118 13.15 -13.54 -11.54
CA ASP A 118 14.10 -14.66 -11.38
C ASP A 118 13.86 -15.75 -12.44
N THR A 119 14.67 -15.74 -13.50
CA THR A 119 14.60 -16.70 -14.62
C THR A 119 14.83 -18.16 -14.23
N SER A 120 15.26 -18.44 -12.99
CA SER A 120 15.39 -19.80 -12.45
C SER A 120 14.10 -20.30 -11.78
N HIS A 121 13.19 -19.40 -11.40
CA HIS A 121 11.95 -19.72 -10.73
C HIS A 121 10.83 -20.07 -11.75
N PRO A 122 9.94 -21.06 -11.47
CA PRO A 122 8.85 -21.41 -12.39
C PRO A 122 7.92 -20.25 -12.77
N ALA A 123 7.69 -19.33 -11.83
CA ALA A 123 6.86 -18.13 -12.06
C ALA A 123 7.40 -17.26 -13.21
N SER A 124 8.71 -17.28 -13.49
CA SER A 124 9.30 -16.54 -14.62
C SER A 124 8.83 -17.02 -16.00
N SER A 125 8.14 -18.16 -16.07
CA SER A 125 7.50 -18.67 -17.30
C SER A 125 6.01 -18.33 -17.40
N LEU A 126 5.43 -17.63 -16.41
CA LEU A 126 4.04 -17.21 -16.45
C LEU A 126 3.80 -16.17 -17.57
N PRO A 127 2.59 -16.13 -18.16
CA PRO A 127 2.26 -15.14 -19.18
C PRO A 127 2.56 -13.70 -18.73
N GLY A 128 3.33 -12.98 -19.53
CA GLY A 128 3.66 -11.58 -19.25
C GLY A 128 4.87 -11.35 -18.33
N SER A 129 5.61 -12.40 -17.95
CA SER A 129 6.79 -12.29 -17.08
C SER A 129 8.02 -11.64 -17.75
N ALA A 130 8.16 -11.77 -19.07
CA ALA A 130 9.37 -11.42 -19.80
C ALA A 130 9.91 -9.99 -19.57
N PRO A 131 9.08 -8.93 -19.46
CA PRO A 131 9.56 -7.58 -19.16
C PRO A 131 10.33 -7.46 -17.82
N TYR A 132 10.05 -8.35 -16.88
CA TYR A 132 10.61 -8.32 -15.52
C TYR A 132 11.90 -9.12 -15.37
N HIS A 133 12.25 -10.01 -16.31
CA HIS A 133 13.44 -10.86 -16.24
C HIS A 133 14.71 -10.04 -15.98
N ASP A 134 15.42 -10.29 -14.88
CA ASP A 134 16.65 -9.58 -14.52
C ASP A 134 16.47 -8.05 -14.35
N ILE A 135 15.27 -7.56 -14.05
CA ILE A 135 15.00 -6.11 -13.90
C ILE A 135 15.82 -5.46 -12.78
N ASN A 136 16.23 -6.23 -11.77
CA ASN A 136 17.08 -5.78 -10.67
C ASN A 136 18.45 -6.47 -10.64
N ALA A 137 18.90 -7.04 -11.77
CA ALA A 137 20.25 -7.60 -11.85
C ALA A 137 21.32 -6.52 -11.61
N PRO A 138 22.49 -6.88 -11.04
CA PRO A 138 23.58 -5.93 -10.80
C PRO A 138 23.95 -5.13 -12.06
N GLY A 139 24.02 -3.80 -11.91
CA GLY A 139 24.31 -2.87 -13.02
C GLY A 139 23.08 -2.36 -13.77
N ASN A 140 21.88 -2.88 -13.51
CA ASN A 140 20.63 -2.45 -14.16
C ASN A 140 19.89 -1.34 -13.38
N THR A 141 20.64 -0.38 -12.84
CA THR A 141 20.10 0.76 -12.04
C THR A 141 20.50 2.12 -12.62
N GLY A 142 21.12 2.12 -13.81
CA GLY A 142 21.47 3.32 -14.55
C GLY A 142 20.27 4.04 -15.15
N ILE A 143 20.53 5.23 -15.69
CA ILE A 143 19.52 6.11 -16.30
C ILE A 143 18.87 5.49 -17.56
N ASP A 144 19.57 4.55 -18.19
CA ASP A 144 19.11 3.74 -19.32
C ASP A 144 18.03 2.71 -18.92
N SER A 145 17.96 2.34 -17.63
CA SER A 145 16.95 1.40 -17.10
C SER A 145 15.55 2.03 -16.93
N ILE A 146 15.44 3.36 -16.99
CA ILE A 146 14.24 4.11 -16.62
C ILE A 146 13.04 3.79 -17.51
N SER A 147 13.21 3.83 -18.84
CA SER A 147 12.14 3.51 -19.79
C SER A 147 11.67 2.07 -19.62
N ARG A 148 12.60 1.14 -19.41
CA ARG A 148 12.30 -0.27 -19.16
C ARG A 148 11.42 -0.46 -17.93
N ARG A 149 11.76 0.19 -16.81
CA ARG A 149 10.99 0.11 -15.55
C ARG A 149 9.61 0.75 -15.66
N ARG A 150 9.51 1.91 -16.31
CA ARG A 150 8.22 2.57 -16.61
C ARG A 150 7.31 1.70 -17.48
N ASN A 151 7.87 1.08 -18.52
CA ASN A 151 7.12 0.18 -19.39
C ASN A 151 6.71 -1.10 -18.67
N ALA A 152 7.59 -1.68 -17.84
CA ALA A 152 7.27 -2.83 -17.00
C ALA A 152 6.10 -2.51 -16.05
N PHE A 153 6.13 -1.36 -15.39
CA PHE A 153 5.03 -0.90 -14.52
C PHE A 153 3.73 -0.64 -15.30
N ALA A 154 3.80 -0.04 -16.49
CA ALA A 154 2.61 0.17 -17.33
C ALA A 154 2.00 -1.16 -17.83
N ASN A 155 2.85 -2.12 -18.22
CA ASN A 155 2.44 -3.43 -18.71
C ASN A 155 1.73 -4.27 -17.64
N PHE A 156 2.07 -4.09 -16.36
CA PHE A 156 1.39 -4.75 -15.25
C PHE A 156 -0.14 -4.63 -15.34
N PHE A 157 -0.67 -3.41 -15.54
CA PHE A 157 -2.10 -3.16 -15.57
C PHE A 157 -2.83 -3.86 -16.72
N TRP A 158 -2.15 -4.08 -17.84
CA TRP A 158 -2.70 -4.82 -18.98
C TRP A 158 -2.68 -6.34 -18.75
N LEU A 159 -1.65 -6.83 -18.05
CA LEU A 159 -1.41 -8.26 -17.84
C LEU A 159 -2.09 -8.80 -16.58
N SER A 160 -2.46 -7.93 -15.63
CA SER A 160 -3.21 -8.27 -14.42
C SER A 160 -4.71 -8.51 -14.69
N THR A 161 -5.04 -9.17 -15.80
CA THR A 161 -6.41 -9.48 -16.19
C THR A 161 -6.84 -10.84 -15.65
N PHE A 162 -8.14 -10.97 -15.36
CA PHE A 162 -8.71 -12.26 -15.01
C PHE A 162 -8.69 -13.21 -16.22
N GLY A 163 -8.52 -14.50 -15.95
CA GLY A 163 -8.67 -15.54 -16.95
C GLY A 163 -10.09 -15.60 -17.52
N ASN A 164 -10.35 -16.53 -18.42
CA ASN A 164 -11.68 -16.70 -19.03
C ASN A 164 -12.76 -17.00 -17.97
N GLN A 165 -14.04 -16.82 -18.33
CA GLN A 165 -15.18 -16.99 -17.42
C GLN A 165 -15.22 -18.36 -16.75
N PHE A 166 -14.76 -19.42 -17.42
CA PHE A 166 -14.70 -20.76 -16.84
C PHE A 166 -13.63 -20.86 -15.74
N SER A 167 -12.43 -20.30 -15.97
CA SER A 167 -11.39 -20.20 -14.95
C SER A 167 -11.85 -19.38 -13.75
N GLN A 168 -12.52 -18.25 -13.98
CA GLN A 168 -13.09 -17.43 -12.91
C GLN A 168 -14.15 -18.17 -12.10
N TRP A 169 -15.06 -18.87 -12.78
CA TRP A 169 -16.08 -19.70 -12.14
C TRP A 169 -15.43 -20.80 -11.28
N ARG A 170 -14.45 -21.53 -11.83
CA ARG A 170 -13.72 -22.56 -11.08
C ARG A 170 -13.05 -22.00 -9.83
N ALA A 171 -12.35 -20.87 -9.98
CA ALA A 171 -11.62 -20.20 -8.92
C ALA A 171 -12.54 -19.78 -7.76
N LYS A 172 -13.68 -19.14 -8.07
CA LYS A 172 -14.68 -18.75 -7.07
C LYS A 172 -15.41 -19.95 -6.46
N THR A 173 -15.82 -20.92 -7.26
CA THR A 173 -16.66 -22.04 -6.78
C THR A 173 -15.87 -23.06 -5.94
N ILE A 174 -14.60 -23.31 -6.24
CA ILE A 174 -13.80 -24.33 -5.55
C ILE A 174 -12.97 -23.74 -4.41
N HIS A 175 -12.45 -22.53 -4.58
CA HIS A 175 -11.44 -21.98 -3.67
C HIS A 175 -11.84 -20.65 -3.02
N ASN A 176 -13.03 -20.12 -3.35
CA ASN A 176 -13.48 -18.78 -2.97
C ASN A 176 -12.43 -17.67 -3.22
N ASN A 177 -11.57 -17.84 -4.23
CA ASN A 177 -10.47 -16.93 -4.49
C ASN A 177 -10.34 -16.70 -6.00
N ILE A 178 -10.76 -15.53 -6.47
CA ILE A 178 -10.76 -15.18 -7.90
C ILE A 178 -9.35 -14.92 -8.45
N ALA A 179 -8.36 -14.64 -7.59
CA ALA A 179 -6.97 -14.42 -8.01
C ALA A 179 -6.38 -15.65 -8.70
N LEU A 180 -6.83 -16.86 -8.33
CA LEU A 180 -6.43 -18.12 -8.96
C LEU A 180 -6.82 -18.24 -10.45
N SER A 181 -7.66 -17.33 -10.94
CA SER A 181 -7.98 -17.25 -12.37
C SER A 181 -7.00 -16.39 -13.17
N MET A 182 -6.14 -15.60 -12.50
CA MET A 182 -5.24 -14.65 -13.16
C MET A 182 -4.00 -15.37 -13.71
N PRO A 183 -3.65 -15.21 -15.00
CA PRO A 183 -2.55 -15.97 -15.61
C PRO A 183 -1.18 -15.71 -15.00
N MET A 184 -0.96 -14.51 -14.48
CA MET A 184 0.33 -14.07 -13.92
C MET A 184 0.41 -14.26 -12.39
N PHE A 185 -0.59 -14.89 -11.77
CA PHE A 185 -0.67 -15.02 -10.31
C PHE A 185 -0.31 -16.43 -9.86
N ASP A 186 0.69 -16.54 -8.99
CA ASP A 186 1.08 -17.77 -8.30
C ASP A 186 0.71 -17.64 -6.83
N TYR A 187 -0.20 -18.50 -6.38
CA TYR A 187 -0.78 -18.38 -5.05
C TYR A 187 0.18 -18.79 -3.93
N ASP A 188 1.10 -19.72 -4.20
CA ASP A 188 2.06 -20.15 -3.20
C ASP A 188 3.16 -19.12 -3.02
N VAL A 189 3.60 -18.47 -4.11
CA VAL A 189 4.47 -17.29 -4.03
C VAL A 189 3.81 -16.18 -3.20
N HIS A 190 2.54 -15.89 -3.50
CA HIS A 190 1.78 -14.84 -2.81
C HIS A 190 1.67 -15.09 -1.30
N LYS A 191 1.22 -16.29 -0.89
CA LYS A 191 1.12 -16.65 0.53
C LYS A 191 2.47 -16.70 1.22
N THR A 192 3.52 -17.17 0.53
CA THR A 192 4.87 -17.24 1.12
C THR A 192 5.39 -15.84 1.42
N ALA A 193 5.21 -14.89 0.50
CA ALA A 193 5.59 -13.50 0.74
C ALA A 193 4.78 -12.86 1.87
N TRP A 194 3.47 -13.10 1.93
CA TRP A 194 2.62 -12.63 3.03
C TRP A 194 3.06 -13.19 4.39
N LYS A 195 3.28 -14.50 4.45
CA LYS A 195 3.80 -15.19 5.63
C LYS A 195 5.15 -14.60 6.06
N GLU A 196 6.05 -14.34 5.13
CA GLU A 196 7.35 -13.75 5.42
C GLU A 196 7.24 -12.33 6.00
N ILE A 197 6.30 -11.50 5.52
CA ILE A 197 6.01 -10.18 6.12
C ILE A 197 5.56 -10.34 7.58
N ALA A 198 4.62 -11.25 7.85
CA ALA A 198 4.12 -11.53 9.19
C ALA A 198 5.21 -12.05 10.14
N GLU A 199 5.98 -13.06 9.70
CA GLU A 199 7.07 -13.63 10.48
C GLU A 199 8.22 -12.64 10.69
N SER A 200 8.51 -11.77 9.71
CA SER A 200 9.53 -10.72 9.85
C SER A 200 9.14 -9.68 10.90
N ALA A 201 7.88 -9.26 10.95
CA ALA A 201 7.38 -8.40 12.02
C ALA A 201 7.66 -9.06 13.39
N GLN A 202 7.22 -10.31 13.57
CA GLN A 202 7.40 -11.03 14.83
C GLN A 202 8.88 -11.22 15.21
N ARG A 203 9.77 -11.51 14.26
CA ARG A 203 11.21 -11.64 14.52
C ARG A 203 11.86 -10.33 14.98
N ASN A 204 11.30 -9.19 14.59
CA ASN A 204 11.84 -7.87 14.91
C ASN A 204 11.13 -7.18 16.07
N TYR A 205 10.00 -7.71 16.55
CA TYR A 205 9.31 -7.22 17.73
C TYR A 205 10.17 -7.40 18.99
N GLU A 206 10.40 -6.30 19.71
CA GLU A 206 11.11 -6.29 20.99
C GLU A 206 10.22 -5.63 22.04
N PRO A 207 9.48 -6.40 22.86
CA PRO A 207 8.57 -5.86 23.87
C PRO A 207 9.22 -4.77 24.74
N GLY A 208 8.56 -3.62 24.83
CA GLY A 208 9.04 -2.46 25.59
C GLY A 208 10.22 -1.70 24.98
N LYS A 209 10.64 -2.03 23.75
CA LYS A 209 11.70 -1.32 23.01
C LYS A 209 11.32 -0.95 21.58
N PHE A 210 10.70 -1.85 20.84
CA PHE A 210 10.34 -1.64 19.44
C PHE A 210 9.12 -2.47 19.07
N THR A 211 8.06 -1.80 18.61
CA THR A 211 6.79 -2.44 18.24
C THR A 211 6.69 -2.63 16.74
N THR A 212 6.34 -3.83 16.30
CA THR A 212 6.03 -4.11 14.90
C THR A 212 4.55 -4.42 14.74
N PHE A 213 3.99 -4.08 13.58
CA PHE A 213 2.64 -4.49 13.22
C PHE A 213 2.69 -5.41 12.00
N ILE A 214 1.93 -6.50 12.04
CA ILE A 214 1.62 -7.27 10.83
C ILE A 214 0.62 -6.44 10.02
N GLY A 215 0.91 -6.19 8.75
CA GLY A 215 0.04 -5.38 7.92
C GLY A 215 0.34 -5.45 6.43
N TYR A 216 -0.57 -4.88 5.63
CA TYR A 216 -0.48 -4.80 4.17
C TYR A 216 -1.27 -3.61 3.63
N GLU A 217 -0.99 -3.16 2.41
CA GLU A 217 -1.79 -2.14 1.75
C GLU A 217 -2.92 -2.75 0.90
N PHE A 218 -4.16 -2.36 1.17
CA PHE A 218 -5.33 -2.61 0.32
C PHE A 218 -5.42 -1.56 -0.80
N THR A 219 -4.85 -1.89 -1.96
CA THR A 219 -4.61 -0.97 -3.09
C THR A 219 -5.82 -0.83 -4.03
N THR A 220 -6.90 -0.18 -3.62
CA THR A 220 -8.11 -0.04 -4.45
C THR A 220 -8.33 1.35 -5.06
N ASN A 221 -9.30 1.47 -5.97
CA ASN A 221 -9.71 2.75 -6.54
C ASN A 221 -11.23 2.83 -6.69
N SER A 222 -11.75 4.01 -7.01
CA SER A 222 -13.20 4.28 -7.06
C SER A 222 -13.97 3.65 -8.23
N GLY A 223 -13.39 2.72 -9.01
CA GLY A 223 -14.13 1.86 -9.94
C GLY A 223 -14.92 2.51 -11.09
N LEU A 224 -14.75 3.81 -11.36
CA LEU A 224 -15.48 4.59 -12.37
C LEU A 224 -14.56 5.04 -13.51
N GLU A 225 -15.13 5.49 -14.65
CA GLU A 225 -14.38 5.98 -15.82
C GLU A 225 -13.29 6.99 -15.47
N GLU A 226 -13.50 7.82 -14.44
CA GLU A 226 -12.53 8.81 -13.98
C GLU A 226 -11.49 8.28 -12.96
N GLY A 227 -11.83 7.27 -12.17
CA GLY A 227 -10.99 6.73 -11.09
C GLY A 227 -10.63 7.71 -9.96
N GLY A 228 -9.94 7.19 -8.94
CA GLY A 228 -9.48 7.93 -7.76
C GLY A 228 -8.91 6.99 -6.70
N ASN A 229 -7.86 7.41 -6.00
CA ASN A 229 -7.20 6.64 -4.93
C ASN A 229 -8.17 6.30 -3.79
N LEU A 230 -8.19 5.04 -3.37
CA LEU A 230 -8.94 4.58 -2.19
C LEU A 230 -8.12 3.58 -1.36
N HIS A 231 -6.79 3.74 -1.36
CA HIS A 231 -5.89 2.82 -0.66
C HIS A 231 -6.03 2.92 0.86
N ARG A 232 -5.64 1.84 1.55
CA ARG A 232 -5.68 1.71 3.02
C ARG A 232 -4.53 0.82 3.48
N ASN A 233 -3.86 1.16 4.57
CA ASN A 233 -3.02 0.19 5.28
C ASN A 233 -3.85 -0.57 6.30
N VAL A 234 -3.87 -1.90 6.22
CA VAL A 234 -4.53 -2.76 7.19
C VAL A 234 -3.49 -3.26 8.18
N LEU A 235 -3.70 -3.00 9.47
CA LEU A 235 -2.83 -3.42 10.57
C LEU A 235 -3.60 -4.33 11.52
N PHE A 236 -3.01 -5.46 11.90
CA PHE A 236 -3.60 -6.42 12.84
C PHE A 236 -3.19 -6.11 14.29
N GLU A 237 -4.08 -6.38 15.24
CA GLU A 237 -3.86 -6.12 16.66
C GLU A 237 -2.84 -7.08 17.29
N SER A 238 -2.84 -8.35 16.87
CA SER A 238 -1.98 -9.40 17.43
C SER A 238 -0.91 -9.87 16.46
N SER A 239 -0.12 -10.86 16.88
CA SER A 239 0.79 -11.61 16.01
C SER A 239 0.09 -12.64 15.12
N ASP A 240 -1.24 -12.78 15.25
CA ASP A 240 -2.03 -13.65 14.39
C ASP A 240 -2.39 -12.92 13.09
N TYR A 241 -2.60 -13.69 12.04
CA TYR A 241 -2.84 -13.13 10.71
C TYR A 241 -3.65 -14.10 9.85
N PRO A 242 -4.48 -13.63 8.92
CA PRO A 242 -5.17 -14.52 7.99
C PRO A 242 -4.15 -15.18 7.06
N LYS A 243 -4.35 -16.43 6.66
CA LYS A 243 -3.44 -17.18 5.77
C LYS A 243 -3.17 -16.51 4.42
N ARG A 244 -4.07 -15.62 3.98
CA ARG A 244 -3.84 -14.64 2.93
C ARG A 244 -4.54 -13.31 3.26
N PRO A 245 -4.06 -12.17 2.74
CA PRO A 245 -4.80 -10.91 2.87
C PRO A 245 -6.07 -10.91 1.99
N TRP A 246 -7.02 -10.05 2.35
CA TRP A 246 -8.13 -9.64 1.50
C TRP A 246 -7.71 -8.43 0.66
N THR A 247 -7.82 -8.53 -0.66
CA THR A 247 -7.14 -7.58 -1.56
C THR A 247 -8.12 -6.93 -2.51
N ARG A 248 -7.63 -5.96 -3.29
CA ARG A 248 -8.39 -5.37 -4.40
C ARG A 248 -8.90 -6.41 -5.43
N ILE A 249 -8.28 -7.60 -5.47
CA ILE A 249 -8.66 -8.68 -6.37
C ILE A 249 -9.96 -9.34 -5.89
N ASP A 250 -10.17 -9.41 -4.57
CA ASP A 250 -11.38 -9.93 -3.94
C ASP A 250 -12.55 -8.95 -4.11
N SER A 251 -12.33 -7.67 -3.78
CA SER A 251 -13.26 -6.58 -4.05
C SER A 251 -12.55 -5.24 -4.15
N ILE A 252 -13.05 -4.37 -5.03
CA ILE A 252 -12.58 -2.98 -5.11
C ILE A 252 -13.29 -2.07 -4.08
N ASN A 253 -14.35 -2.55 -3.44
CA ASN A 253 -15.17 -1.77 -2.53
C ASN A 253 -14.57 -1.77 -1.10
N PRO A 254 -14.17 -0.61 -0.56
CA PRO A 254 -13.88 -0.42 0.86
C PRO A 254 -14.81 -1.11 1.87
N GLU A 255 -16.11 -1.08 1.62
CA GLU A 255 -17.10 -1.62 2.55
C GLU A 255 -17.04 -3.15 2.62
N ASP A 256 -16.60 -3.82 1.54
CA ASP A 256 -16.42 -5.27 1.54
C ASP A 256 -15.16 -5.65 2.34
N LEU A 257 -14.11 -4.81 2.30
CA LEU A 257 -12.93 -4.97 3.18
C LEU A 257 -13.36 -4.85 4.65
N TRP A 258 -14.13 -3.83 5.00
CA TRP A 258 -14.61 -3.63 6.37
C TRP A 258 -15.51 -4.78 6.86
N ALA A 259 -16.33 -5.34 5.98
CA ALA A 259 -17.15 -6.51 6.29
C ALA A 259 -16.29 -7.76 6.53
N TRP A 260 -15.22 -7.95 5.75
CA TRP A 260 -14.24 -9.00 5.98
C TRP A 260 -13.48 -8.81 7.31
N MET A 261 -13.10 -7.57 7.65
CA MET A 261 -12.49 -7.26 8.96
C MET A 261 -13.43 -7.60 10.12
N ASP A 262 -14.73 -7.31 10.00
CA ASP A 262 -15.72 -7.72 11.02
C ASP A 262 -15.81 -9.25 11.17
N GLN A 263 -15.68 -10.01 10.08
CA GLN A 263 -15.64 -11.47 10.13
C GLN A 263 -14.38 -11.97 10.85
N LEU A 264 -13.22 -11.34 10.64
CA LEU A 264 -12.01 -11.66 11.39
C LEU A 264 -12.15 -11.37 12.88
N ARG A 265 -12.81 -10.26 13.24
CA ARG A 265 -13.12 -9.95 14.65
C ARG A 265 -14.00 -11.02 15.30
N GLU A 266 -14.96 -11.59 14.58
CA GLU A 266 -15.76 -12.73 15.06
C GLU A 266 -14.91 -13.99 15.30
N LEU A 267 -13.77 -14.12 14.63
CA LEU A 267 -12.78 -15.18 14.81
C LEU A 267 -11.69 -14.84 15.85
N GLY A 268 -11.78 -13.66 16.50
CA GLY A 268 -10.84 -13.22 17.53
C GLY A 268 -9.63 -12.43 17.01
N LEU A 269 -9.60 -12.07 15.73
CA LEU A 269 -8.53 -11.26 15.14
C LEU A 269 -9.03 -9.85 14.81
N ASP A 270 -8.64 -8.86 15.61
CA ASP A 270 -8.97 -7.45 15.35
C ASP A 270 -7.94 -6.79 14.42
N SER A 271 -8.39 -5.76 13.71
CA SER A 271 -7.59 -4.97 12.78
C SER A 271 -8.17 -3.57 12.59
N ILE A 272 -7.33 -2.66 12.11
CA ILE A 272 -7.75 -1.34 11.63
C ILE A 272 -7.27 -1.12 10.20
N ALA A 273 -7.96 -0.26 9.47
CA ALA A 273 -7.60 0.21 8.14
C ALA A 273 -7.35 1.73 8.18
N ILE A 274 -6.22 2.17 7.64
CA ILE A 274 -5.80 3.58 7.63
C ILE A 274 -5.86 4.08 6.18
N PRO A 275 -6.94 4.78 5.76
CA PRO A 275 -6.97 5.47 4.47
C PRO A 275 -5.85 6.50 4.33
N HIS A 276 -5.27 6.57 3.13
CA HIS A 276 -4.17 7.48 2.83
C HIS A 276 -4.27 8.09 1.42
N ASN A 277 -3.42 9.09 1.15
CA ASN A 277 -3.44 9.93 -0.07
C ASN A 277 -4.85 10.33 -0.53
N SER A 278 -5.68 10.79 0.42
CA SER A 278 -7.06 11.16 0.13
C SER A 278 -7.14 12.35 -0.85
N ASN A 279 -6.11 13.19 -0.92
CA ASN A 279 -5.94 14.24 -1.93
C ASN A 279 -6.00 13.71 -3.37
N GLY A 280 -5.48 12.49 -3.61
CA GLY A 280 -5.51 11.80 -4.91
C GLY A 280 -6.77 10.98 -5.16
N SER A 281 -7.79 11.07 -4.29
CA SER A 281 -9.03 10.27 -4.37
C SER A 281 -10.06 10.77 -5.37
N ASN A 282 -9.84 11.94 -5.99
CA ASN A 282 -10.82 12.61 -6.86
C ASN A 282 -12.17 12.82 -6.15
N GLY A 283 -12.13 13.25 -4.88
CA GLY A 283 -13.31 13.53 -4.05
C GLY A 283 -13.97 12.30 -3.41
N ARG A 284 -13.40 11.11 -3.57
CA ARG A 284 -14.05 9.83 -3.24
C ARG A 284 -13.78 9.29 -1.83
N MET A 285 -12.72 9.75 -1.15
CA MET A 285 -12.36 9.17 0.15
C MET A 285 -13.39 9.49 1.25
N PHE A 286 -13.97 10.69 1.21
CA PHE A 286 -14.85 11.21 2.27
C PHE A 286 -16.27 11.56 1.80
N GLU A 287 -16.88 10.72 0.96
CA GLU A 287 -18.24 10.92 0.43
C GLU A 287 -19.35 10.93 1.51
N THR A 288 -20.49 11.59 1.24
CA THR A 288 -21.68 11.54 2.11
C THR A 288 -22.66 10.44 1.71
N LYS A 289 -22.19 9.50 0.88
CA LYS A 289 -22.92 8.33 0.39
C LYS A 289 -22.05 7.09 0.55
N ALA A 290 -22.70 5.96 0.80
CA ALA A 290 -22.09 4.64 0.73
C ALA A 290 -21.85 4.24 -0.74
N TRP A 291 -21.08 3.18 -0.94
CA TRP A 291 -20.69 2.63 -2.24
C TRP A 291 -21.89 2.32 -3.14
N ASN A 292 -22.97 1.79 -2.55
CA ASN A 292 -24.23 1.50 -3.27
C ASN A 292 -25.07 2.77 -3.59
N GLY A 293 -24.57 3.96 -3.26
CA GLY A 293 -25.22 5.24 -3.49
C GLY A 293 -26.23 5.66 -2.41
N SER A 294 -26.48 4.82 -1.41
CA SER A 294 -27.33 5.18 -0.27
C SER A 294 -26.69 6.28 0.56
N LEU A 295 -27.53 7.06 1.24
CA LEU A 295 -27.08 8.13 2.12
C LEU A 295 -26.43 7.55 3.37
N VAL A 296 -25.32 8.13 3.81
CA VAL A 296 -24.69 7.77 5.09
C VAL A 296 -25.69 7.90 6.24
N ASN A 297 -25.75 6.90 7.11
CA ASN A 297 -26.57 6.83 8.32
C ASN A 297 -25.71 6.39 9.52
N LYS A 298 -26.34 6.25 10.70
CA LYS A 298 -25.66 5.86 11.95
C LYS A 298 -24.93 4.52 11.81
N ASP A 299 -25.59 3.53 11.20
CA ASP A 299 -25.00 2.19 10.99
C ASP A 299 -23.73 2.27 10.13
N TYR A 300 -23.75 3.07 9.05
CA TYR A 300 -22.57 3.32 8.23
C TYR A 300 -21.48 4.05 9.01
N ALA A 301 -21.84 5.06 9.81
CA ALA A 301 -20.88 5.80 10.61
C ALA A 301 -20.17 4.89 11.61
N ASP A 302 -20.91 4.02 12.30
CA ASP A 302 -20.35 3.04 13.24
C ASP A 302 -19.54 1.96 12.49
N PHE A 303 -19.97 1.57 11.29
CA PHE A 303 -19.25 0.63 10.42
C PHE A 303 -17.91 1.15 9.96
N ARG A 304 -17.86 2.40 9.49
CA ARG A 304 -16.61 3.03 9.10
C ARG A 304 -15.74 3.28 10.32
N MET A 305 -16.27 3.89 11.38
CA MET A 305 -15.44 4.33 12.52
C MET A 305 -14.79 3.18 13.29
N ARG A 306 -15.41 1.99 13.34
CA ARG A 306 -14.75 0.80 13.94
C ARG A 306 -13.62 0.24 13.07
N ASN A 307 -13.70 0.41 11.75
CA ASN A 307 -12.71 -0.11 10.81
C ASN A 307 -11.64 0.91 10.43
N GLU A 308 -11.99 2.20 10.40
CA GLU A 308 -11.12 3.32 10.01
C GLU A 308 -11.11 4.41 11.08
N PRO A 309 -10.56 4.12 12.27
CA PRO A 309 -10.47 5.11 13.33
C PRO A 309 -9.39 6.17 13.07
N LEU A 310 -8.54 5.98 12.06
CA LEU A 310 -7.42 6.85 11.71
C LEU A 310 -7.43 7.19 10.21
N VAL A 311 -6.81 8.30 9.85
CA VAL A 311 -6.46 8.63 8.46
C VAL A 311 -5.01 9.11 8.40
N GLU A 312 -4.30 8.74 7.34
CA GLU A 312 -3.02 9.33 7.01
C GLU A 312 -3.27 10.68 6.30
N SER A 313 -2.94 11.76 6.99
CA SER A 313 -3.18 13.12 6.52
C SER A 313 -2.01 13.68 5.72
N SER A 314 -0.77 13.22 5.96
CA SER A 314 0.42 13.74 5.28
C SER A 314 1.43 12.65 4.96
N GLN A 315 1.99 12.73 3.77
CA GLN A 315 2.92 11.76 3.21
C GLN A 315 3.71 12.39 2.04
N VAL A 316 4.71 11.70 1.50
CA VAL A 316 5.54 12.14 0.36
C VAL A 316 4.72 12.59 -0.87
N LYS A 317 3.49 12.09 -1.05
CA LYS A 317 2.55 12.56 -2.10
C LYS A 317 1.71 13.75 -1.63
N GLY A 318 2.32 14.65 -0.87
CA GLY A 318 1.72 15.87 -0.33
C GLY A 318 0.78 15.65 0.85
N THR A 319 0.27 16.76 1.39
CA THR A 319 -0.72 16.75 2.47
C THR A 319 -2.15 16.69 1.95
N SER A 320 -2.97 15.91 2.65
CA SER A 320 -4.42 15.84 2.52
C SER A 320 -5.16 16.64 3.59
N ASP A 321 -4.51 17.56 4.33
CA ASP A 321 -5.17 18.35 5.38
C ASP A 321 -6.28 19.25 4.82
N THR A 322 -5.93 20.19 3.93
CA THR A 322 -6.84 21.13 3.28
C THR A 322 -6.35 21.56 1.90
N HIS A 323 -7.13 22.37 1.19
CA HIS A 323 -6.82 22.88 -0.14
C HIS A 323 -7.30 24.34 -0.30
N PRO A 324 -6.67 25.20 -1.11
CA PRO A 324 -7.07 26.61 -1.21
C PRO A 324 -8.50 26.82 -1.73
N LEU A 325 -8.98 25.91 -2.60
CA LEU A 325 -10.38 25.91 -3.06
C LEU A 325 -11.40 25.58 -1.94
N LEU A 326 -10.96 24.94 -0.85
CA LEU A 326 -11.81 24.55 0.27
C LEU A 326 -11.68 25.51 1.47
N SER A 327 -10.50 26.14 1.62
CA SER A 327 -10.17 27.09 2.68
C SER A 327 -9.46 28.33 2.10
N PRO A 328 -10.16 29.18 1.33
CA PRO A 328 -9.54 30.29 0.60
C PRO A 328 -8.97 31.41 1.48
N ASP A 329 -9.41 31.49 2.73
CA ASP A 329 -8.94 32.49 3.71
C ASP A 329 -7.81 31.96 4.61
N ASP A 330 -7.36 30.73 4.38
CA ASP A 330 -6.29 30.08 5.15
C ASP A 330 -4.97 30.17 4.37
N GLU A 331 -4.02 30.94 4.91
CA GLU A 331 -2.72 31.21 4.27
C GLU A 331 -1.83 29.97 4.15
N TRP A 332 -2.14 28.88 4.87
CA TRP A 332 -1.41 27.61 4.83
C TRP A 332 -2.11 26.55 3.99
N ALA A 333 -3.22 26.88 3.33
CA ALA A 333 -4.00 25.89 2.60
C ALA A 333 -3.33 25.40 1.30
N ASP A 334 -2.25 26.04 0.85
CA ASP A 334 -1.44 25.65 -0.31
C ASP A 334 -0.13 24.92 0.06
N PHE A 335 0.06 24.59 1.35
CA PHE A 335 1.22 23.83 1.81
C PHE A 335 1.23 22.42 1.20
N GLU A 336 2.35 22.04 0.57
CA GLU A 336 2.65 20.70 0.04
C GLU A 336 1.50 20.00 -0.71
N ILE A 337 0.85 20.72 -1.62
CA ILE A 337 -0.25 20.16 -2.41
C ILE A 337 0.27 19.31 -3.57
N PHE A 338 -0.09 18.03 -3.55
CA PHE A 338 -0.04 17.17 -4.73
C PHE A 338 -1.42 17.15 -5.40
N PRO A 339 -1.58 17.74 -6.61
CA PRO A 339 -2.89 18.00 -7.19
C PRO A 339 -3.42 16.88 -8.11
N TYR A 340 -2.65 15.80 -8.28
CA TYR A 340 -2.94 14.76 -9.26
C TYR A 340 -3.57 13.51 -8.65
N ARG A 341 -4.27 12.74 -9.49
CA ARG A 341 -4.78 11.41 -9.13
C ARG A 341 -3.65 10.40 -9.09
N ILE A 342 -3.60 9.56 -8.04
CA ILE A 342 -2.57 8.52 -7.90
C ILE A 342 -2.68 7.51 -9.05
N GLY A 343 -1.55 7.19 -9.68
CA GLY A 343 -1.48 6.20 -10.77
C GLY A 343 -2.13 6.63 -12.10
N ARG A 344 -2.49 7.91 -12.28
CA ARG A 344 -3.14 8.44 -13.50
C ARG A 344 -2.39 9.61 -14.15
N GLY A 345 -1.06 9.65 -13.97
CA GLY A 345 -0.22 10.73 -14.50
C GLY A 345 -0.61 12.09 -13.94
N LYS A 346 -0.53 13.15 -14.77
CA LYS A 346 -0.84 14.53 -14.37
C LYS A 346 -2.33 14.89 -14.47
N THR A 347 -3.21 13.92 -14.25
CA THR A 347 -4.66 14.15 -14.23
C THR A 347 -5.06 14.77 -12.89
N TYR A 348 -5.68 15.95 -12.92
CA TYR A 348 -6.10 16.65 -11.70
C TYR A 348 -7.13 15.85 -10.89
N SER A 349 -6.99 15.90 -9.57
CA SER A 349 -7.92 15.34 -8.60
C SER A 349 -8.89 16.41 -8.11
N ASP A 350 -10.19 16.12 -8.05
CA ASP A 350 -11.17 17.01 -7.41
C ASP A 350 -10.91 17.08 -5.89
N PRO A 351 -10.63 18.27 -5.31
CA PRO A 351 -10.44 18.42 -3.87
C PRO A 351 -11.71 18.13 -3.06
N ASN A 352 -12.91 18.28 -3.63
CA ASN A 352 -14.17 18.19 -2.90
C ASN A 352 -14.49 16.74 -2.48
N GLY A 353 -14.01 16.35 -1.30
CA GLY A 353 -14.14 15.03 -0.70
C GLY A 353 -12.83 14.27 -0.57
N GLY A 354 -11.72 14.93 -0.89
CA GLY A 354 -10.37 14.38 -0.78
C GLY A 354 -9.52 14.99 0.33
N TYR A 355 -10.07 15.83 1.21
CA TYR A 355 -9.28 16.51 2.26
C TYR A 355 -9.90 16.37 3.65
N VAL A 356 -9.04 16.20 4.65
CA VAL A 356 -9.37 15.81 6.03
C VAL A 356 -10.20 16.89 6.74
N ARG A 357 -9.83 18.17 6.67
CA ARG A 357 -10.61 19.25 7.30
C ARG A 357 -12.03 19.35 6.73
N GLN A 358 -12.19 19.05 5.43
CA GLN A 358 -13.51 18.98 4.83
C GLN A 358 -14.28 17.74 5.29
N ALA A 359 -13.61 16.60 5.48
CA ALA A 359 -14.20 15.40 6.06
C ALA A 359 -14.76 15.68 7.46
N TYR A 360 -14.00 16.36 8.33
CA TYR A 360 -14.47 16.80 9.64
C TYR A 360 -15.72 17.69 9.54
N LYS A 361 -15.73 18.66 8.63
CA LYS A 361 -16.90 19.51 8.40
C LYS A 361 -18.12 18.69 7.94
N ARG A 362 -17.94 17.74 7.03
CA ARG A 362 -19.00 16.81 6.57
C ARG A 362 -19.50 15.95 7.73
N GLY A 363 -18.60 15.40 8.53
CA GLY A 363 -18.91 14.57 9.70
C GLY A 363 -19.73 15.31 10.76
N LEU A 364 -19.35 16.54 11.09
CA LEU A 364 -20.12 17.41 12.00
C LEU A 364 -21.51 17.75 11.44
N GLY A 365 -21.63 17.99 10.13
CA GLY A 365 -22.92 18.19 9.47
C GLY A 365 -23.83 16.97 9.55
N LEU A 366 -23.30 15.78 9.25
CA LEU A 366 -24.04 14.52 9.37
C LEU A 366 -24.46 14.23 10.82
N GLN A 367 -23.60 14.56 11.80
CA GLN A 367 -23.92 14.44 13.22
C GLN A 367 -25.07 15.37 13.62
N TRP A 368 -25.07 16.61 13.12
CA TRP A 368 -26.16 17.57 13.34
C TRP A 368 -27.49 17.09 12.74
N GLU A 369 -27.45 16.39 11.61
CA GLU A 369 -28.60 15.75 10.97
C GLU A 369 -29.07 14.45 11.67
N ASP A 370 -28.45 14.05 12.79
CA ASP A 370 -28.68 12.76 13.46
C ASP A 370 -28.42 11.53 12.58
N ARG A 371 -27.42 11.63 11.68
CA ARG A 371 -27.01 10.56 10.75
C ARG A 371 -25.70 9.88 11.13
N GLY A 372 -25.16 10.18 12.31
CA GLY A 372 -23.85 9.69 12.76
C GLY A 372 -22.67 10.50 12.19
N ASN A 373 -21.44 10.15 12.58
CA ASN A 373 -20.23 10.83 12.14
C ASN A 373 -19.17 9.81 11.67
N PRO A 374 -19.09 9.50 10.36
CA PRO A 374 -18.10 8.57 9.81
C PRO A 374 -16.68 9.16 9.72
N TYR A 375 -16.50 10.43 10.10
CA TYR A 375 -15.26 11.20 9.93
C TYR A 375 -14.73 11.70 11.27
N LYS A 376 -14.99 10.96 12.35
CA LYS A 376 -14.49 11.28 13.69
C LYS A 376 -13.15 10.55 13.97
N PHE A 377 -12.31 10.43 12.95
CA PHE A 377 -11.03 9.73 13.02
C PHE A 377 -9.91 10.61 13.58
N GLY A 378 -8.86 9.97 14.10
CA GLY A 378 -7.56 10.60 14.36
C GLY A 378 -6.73 10.75 13.08
N VAL A 379 -5.63 11.50 13.16
CA VAL A 379 -4.71 11.72 12.03
C VAL A 379 -3.31 11.21 12.35
N ILE A 380 -2.65 10.69 11.33
CA ILE A 380 -1.22 10.36 11.35
C ILE A 380 -0.53 10.90 10.09
N GLY A 381 0.81 10.95 10.09
CA GLY A 381 1.62 10.97 8.88
C GLY A 381 2.26 9.60 8.64
N SER A 382 2.78 9.36 7.43
CA SER A 382 3.54 8.14 7.12
C SER A 382 4.38 8.34 5.84
N SER A 383 5.28 7.40 5.51
CA SER A 383 6.22 7.63 4.41
C SER A 383 5.81 7.24 3.03
N ASP A 384 5.09 6.13 2.85
CA ASP A 384 4.86 5.49 1.54
C ASP A 384 6.14 4.98 0.89
N THR A 385 7.22 4.82 1.65
CA THR A 385 8.51 4.61 1.02
C THR A 385 8.49 3.34 0.17
N HIS A 386 8.97 3.42 -1.08
CA HIS A 386 9.20 2.24 -1.90
C HIS A 386 10.65 1.77 -1.84
N THR A 387 11.46 2.24 -0.89
CA THR A 387 12.87 1.86 -0.71
C THR A 387 13.13 1.11 0.60
N ALA A 388 12.07 0.69 1.31
CA ALA A 388 12.08 0.19 2.68
C ALA A 388 12.51 1.20 3.77
N ALA A 389 12.99 2.38 3.39
CA ALA A 389 13.46 3.44 4.28
C ALA A 389 12.80 4.79 3.96
N GLY A 390 12.06 5.37 4.91
CA GLY A 390 11.40 6.66 4.75
C GLY A 390 12.38 7.84 4.76
N ALA A 391 12.18 8.80 3.85
CA ALA A 391 12.96 10.04 3.80
C ALA A 391 12.26 11.15 4.60
N PHE A 392 12.70 11.38 5.84
CA PHE A 392 12.02 12.27 6.80
C PHE A 392 12.67 13.66 6.96
N VAL A 393 13.84 13.88 6.35
CA VAL A 393 14.64 15.10 6.53
C VAL A 393 14.87 15.78 5.20
N GLU A 394 14.39 17.02 5.04
CA GLU A 394 14.44 17.69 3.74
C GLU A 394 15.83 18.01 3.22
N SER A 395 16.79 18.29 4.11
CA SER A 395 18.17 18.52 3.71
C SER A 395 18.87 17.27 3.18
N ASP A 396 18.31 16.08 3.41
CA ASP A 396 18.83 14.78 2.98
C ASP A 396 17.77 13.95 2.23
N PHE A 397 16.93 14.64 1.46
CA PHE A 397 15.79 14.02 0.80
C PHE A 397 16.18 13.21 -0.45
N TYR A 398 15.98 11.90 -0.39
CA TYR A 398 16.26 10.95 -1.47
C TYR A 398 15.00 10.42 -2.19
N ALA A 399 13.83 11.00 -1.93
CA ALA A 399 12.54 10.60 -2.51
C ALA A 399 12.11 9.16 -2.17
N LYS A 400 11.17 8.57 -2.92
CA LYS A 400 10.51 7.30 -2.52
C LYS A 400 10.53 6.17 -3.55
N VAL A 401 10.77 6.42 -4.83
CA VAL A 401 10.56 5.50 -5.98
C VAL A 401 11.89 4.93 -6.51
N GLY A 402 12.87 4.75 -5.62
CA GLY A 402 14.13 4.06 -5.91
C GLY A 402 14.89 4.65 -7.09
N VAL A 403 15.04 3.86 -8.16
CA VAL A 403 15.83 4.25 -9.34
C VAL A 403 15.14 5.36 -10.14
N LEU A 404 13.80 5.44 -10.11
CA LEU A 404 13.05 6.39 -10.95
C LEU A 404 13.22 7.84 -10.54
N ASP A 405 13.71 8.08 -9.33
CA ASP A 405 13.76 9.40 -8.73
C ASP A 405 14.94 9.65 -7.77
N GLY A 406 15.76 8.66 -7.48
CA GLY A 406 16.90 8.85 -6.58
C GLY A 406 17.95 9.85 -7.09
N GLN A 407 17.82 10.35 -8.35
CA GLN A 407 18.68 11.39 -8.91
C GLN A 407 17.91 12.71 -9.18
N PRO A 408 18.50 13.89 -8.92
CA PRO A 408 17.85 15.18 -9.16
C PRO A 408 17.34 15.38 -10.60
N VAL A 409 18.10 14.95 -11.62
CA VAL A 409 17.68 15.02 -13.04
C VAL A 409 16.40 14.22 -13.29
N LEU A 410 16.26 13.05 -12.67
CA LEU A 410 15.10 12.17 -12.82
C LEU A 410 13.87 12.67 -12.05
N ARG A 411 14.08 13.44 -10.97
CA ARG A 411 13.02 14.20 -10.29
C ARG A 411 12.52 15.40 -11.10
N GLY A 412 13.27 15.80 -12.14
CA GLY A 412 12.97 16.99 -12.93
C GLY A 412 13.19 18.29 -12.16
N THR A 413 14.08 18.28 -11.14
CA THR A 413 14.40 19.44 -10.30
C THR A 413 15.62 20.22 -10.79
N ILE A 414 16.46 19.62 -11.64
CA ILE A 414 17.58 20.27 -12.32
C ILE A 414 17.53 19.96 -13.83
N PRO A 415 18.12 20.81 -14.69
CA PRO A 415 18.12 20.59 -16.12
C PRO A 415 18.98 19.39 -16.53
N LEU A 416 18.62 18.78 -17.66
CA LEU A 416 19.37 17.72 -18.32
C LEU A 416 20.54 18.29 -19.10
N THR A 417 21.69 17.62 -19.02
CA THR A 417 22.77 17.78 -19.99
C THR A 417 22.36 17.20 -21.35
N ASP A 418 23.07 17.60 -22.42
CA ASP A 418 22.84 17.02 -23.76
C ASP A 418 23.09 15.51 -23.80
N GLU A 419 24.04 15.01 -23.00
CA GLU A 419 24.36 13.58 -22.91
C GLU A 419 23.23 12.80 -22.23
N GLU A 420 22.74 13.26 -21.07
CA GLU A 420 21.62 12.65 -20.36
C GLU A 420 20.33 12.71 -21.17
N TYR A 421 20.07 13.84 -21.86
CA TYR A 421 18.94 13.94 -22.77
C TYR A 421 19.06 12.92 -23.91
N LEU A 422 20.24 12.78 -24.50
CA LEU A 422 20.47 11.80 -25.56
C LEU A 422 20.31 10.37 -25.03
N GLU A 423 20.75 10.06 -23.83
CA GLU A 423 20.59 8.75 -23.20
C GLU A 423 19.14 8.41 -22.89
N LEU A 424 18.42 9.31 -22.21
CA LEU A 424 17.01 9.16 -21.89
C LEU A 424 16.09 9.20 -23.13
N SER A 425 16.56 9.76 -24.24
CA SER A 425 15.77 9.85 -25.49
C SER A 425 15.96 8.67 -26.43
N LYS A 426 16.94 7.80 -26.18
CA LYS A 426 17.27 6.64 -27.04
C LYS A 426 16.32 5.46 -26.84
N GLY A 427 16.23 4.63 -27.88
CA GLY A 427 15.53 3.34 -27.87
C GLY A 427 14.11 3.43 -28.41
N GLU A 428 13.66 2.36 -29.08
CA GLU A 428 12.31 2.26 -29.64
C GLU A 428 11.22 2.18 -28.54
N ASP A 429 11.60 1.72 -27.36
CA ASP A 429 10.73 1.59 -26.17
C ASP A 429 10.83 2.80 -25.23
N ASN A 430 11.34 3.94 -25.69
CA ASN A 430 11.46 5.12 -24.84
C ASN A 430 10.10 5.65 -24.37
N SER A 431 9.91 5.80 -23.06
CA SER A 431 8.70 6.36 -22.43
C SER A 431 8.97 7.59 -21.57
N ASN A 432 10.13 8.24 -21.77
CA ASN A 432 10.47 9.49 -21.11
C ASN A 432 9.81 10.67 -21.82
N ASN A 433 9.16 11.52 -21.02
CA ASN A 433 8.65 12.81 -21.47
C ASN A 433 9.61 13.90 -21.01
N PHE A 434 9.68 14.98 -21.79
CA PHE A 434 10.55 16.11 -21.52
C PHE A 434 9.77 17.41 -21.65
N VAL A 435 10.14 18.39 -20.82
CA VAL A 435 9.58 19.74 -20.87
C VAL A 435 10.71 20.75 -21.00
N GLN A 436 10.53 21.71 -21.90
CA GLN A 436 11.43 22.86 -22.03
C GLN A 436 10.95 23.95 -21.08
N LYS A 437 11.84 24.44 -20.21
CA LYS A 437 11.60 25.62 -19.38
C LYS A 437 12.72 26.61 -19.67
N GLU A 438 12.36 27.79 -20.17
CA GLU A 438 13.32 28.76 -20.68
C GLU A 438 14.23 28.10 -21.76
N GLU A 439 15.55 28.16 -21.60
CA GLU A 439 16.53 27.57 -22.52
C GLU A 439 16.99 26.16 -22.10
N GLU A 440 16.42 25.59 -21.05
CA GLU A 440 16.82 24.30 -20.49
C GLU A 440 15.75 23.20 -20.63
N LYS A 441 16.20 21.93 -20.66
CA LYS A 441 15.33 20.74 -20.77
C LYS A 441 15.27 20.00 -19.44
N TYR A 442 14.09 19.53 -19.07
CA TYR A 442 13.85 18.77 -17.85
C TYR A 442 13.11 17.48 -18.17
N VAL A 443 13.28 16.45 -17.32
CA VAL A 443 12.37 15.30 -17.32
C VAL A 443 10.98 15.79 -16.91
N ASP A 444 9.97 15.50 -17.73
CA ASP A 444 8.59 15.85 -17.43
C ASP A 444 7.97 14.79 -16.52
N THR A 445 8.07 15.02 -15.22
CA THR A 445 7.55 14.16 -14.16
C THR A 445 6.78 14.98 -13.12
N TYR A 446 6.04 14.31 -12.24
CA TYR A 446 5.42 14.91 -11.05
C TYR A 446 6.28 14.70 -9.79
N TYR A 447 7.42 14.01 -9.89
CA TYR A 447 8.33 13.71 -8.78
C TYR A 447 8.94 14.96 -8.11
N SER A 448 8.97 16.08 -8.84
CA SER A 448 9.34 17.40 -8.30
C SER A 448 8.35 17.96 -7.29
N LEU A 449 7.16 17.34 -7.15
CA LEU A 449 6.14 17.74 -6.16
C LEU A 449 6.18 16.89 -4.89
N TRP A 450 7.11 15.95 -4.77
CA TRP A 450 7.25 15.23 -3.51
C TRP A 450 7.96 16.07 -2.46
N SER A 451 7.56 15.86 -1.22
CA SER A 451 8.18 16.39 -0.02
C SER A 451 8.77 15.26 0.84
N ALA A 452 9.57 15.61 1.85
CA ALA A 452 9.89 14.68 2.91
C ALA A 452 8.60 14.12 3.53
N SER A 453 8.65 12.83 3.79
CA SER A 453 7.55 12.08 4.35
C SER A 453 7.21 12.52 5.77
N GLY A 454 5.96 12.30 6.18
CA GLY A 454 5.56 12.38 7.58
C GLY A 454 5.91 11.12 8.37
N LEU A 455 5.91 11.23 9.70
CA LEU A 455 5.92 10.12 10.64
C LEU A 455 4.56 10.00 11.34
N ALA A 456 4.24 8.79 11.77
CA ALA A 456 3.15 8.55 12.69
C ALA A 456 3.62 8.88 14.10
N ALA A 457 2.77 9.53 14.88
CA ALA A 457 3.02 9.83 16.29
C ALA A 457 1.81 9.40 17.12
N VAL A 458 2.04 8.66 18.19
CA VAL A 458 0.97 8.14 19.06
C VAL A 458 1.25 8.43 20.52
N TRP A 459 0.20 8.75 21.26
CA TRP A 459 0.23 8.84 22.72
C TRP A 459 -0.29 7.53 23.29
N ALA A 460 0.57 6.72 23.90
CA ALA A 460 0.24 5.42 24.47
C ALA A 460 0.69 5.31 25.94
N GLU A 461 0.00 4.47 26.72
CA GLU A 461 0.28 4.23 28.14
C GLU A 461 1.31 3.11 28.34
#